data_AF-A0A6B0GMA1-F1
#
_entry.id   AF-A0A6B0GMA1-F1
#
_cell.length_a   1.000
_cell.length_b   1.000
_cell.length_c   1.000
_cell.angle_alpha   90.00
_cell.angle_beta   90.00
_cell.angle_gamma   90.00
#
_symmetry.space_group_name_H-M   'P 1'
#
loop_
_entity.id
_entity.type
_entity.pdbx_description
1 polymer ?
#
loop_
_entity_poly.entity_id
_entity_poly.type
_entity_poly.pdbx_seq_one_letter_code
_entity_poly.pdbx_strand_id
1 'polypeptide(L)'
;MTVEDLVTTAAARLAANNHPDVRWHDSETGREHYASPVGVMDLLDAGADPDDVDAVRLVSRVEVKPYDGPPVDYEWLGSVTRTQLRVMRNGDVVRGLATGEARQSDRFVGRSAAVEFCEREAEAFRDAEVREVER
;
A
#
# COMPACT_ATOMS: atom_id res chain seq x y z
N MET A 1 4.53 21.51 6.90
CA MET A 1 3.79 20.44 7.59
C MET A 1 3.57 20.90 9.02
N THR A 2 2.36 21.35 9.31
CA THR A 2 1.95 21.76 10.66
C THR A 2 1.64 20.53 11.51
N VAL A 3 1.48 20.71 12.83
CA VAL A 3 1.08 19.62 13.73
C VAL A 3 -0.30 19.07 13.35
N GLU A 4 -1.20 19.93 12.85
CA GLU A 4 -2.53 19.56 12.38
C GLU A 4 -2.47 18.62 11.16
N ASP A 5 -1.60 18.90 10.17
CA ASP A 5 -1.37 18.01 9.00
C ASP A 5 -0.92 16.58 9.41
N LEU A 6 -0.25 16.46 10.55
CA LEU A 6 0.31 15.21 11.09
C LEU A 6 -0.75 14.36 11.82
N VAL A 7 -1.79 14.99 12.36
CA VAL A 7 -2.88 14.30 13.07
C VAL A 7 -3.85 13.66 12.08
N THR A 8 -4.23 14.36 11.00
CA THR A 8 -5.18 13.86 9.98
C THR A 8 -4.59 12.70 9.16
N THR A 9 -3.33 12.84 8.72
CA THR A 9 -2.25 11.92 9.13
C THR A 9 -2.58 10.51 9.60
N ALA A 10 -2.43 10.41 10.91
CA ALA A 10 -2.57 9.20 11.66
C ALA A 10 -4.01 8.69 11.63
N ALA A 11 -5.01 9.58 11.53
CA ALA A 11 -6.41 9.19 11.46
C ALA A 11 -6.71 8.37 10.19
N ALA A 12 -6.30 8.84 9.02
CA ALA A 12 -6.49 8.11 7.75
C ALA A 12 -5.81 6.73 7.77
N ARG A 13 -4.57 6.67 8.27
CA ARG A 13 -3.81 5.42 8.42
C ARG A 13 -4.45 4.47 9.44
N LEU A 14 -4.91 5.00 10.57
CA LEU A 14 -5.59 4.23 11.60
C LEU A 14 -6.91 3.67 11.08
N ALA A 15 -7.71 4.49 10.38
CA ALA A 15 -8.96 4.08 9.75
C ALA A 15 -8.73 2.98 8.72
N ALA A 16 -7.75 3.12 7.83
CA ALA A 16 -7.41 2.08 6.85
C ALA A 16 -6.98 0.76 7.51
N ASN A 17 -6.22 0.83 8.62
CA ASN A 17 -5.82 -0.38 9.34
C ASN A 17 -7.00 -1.05 10.08
N ASN A 18 -8.00 -0.27 10.52
CA ASN A 18 -9.18 -0.79 11.23
C ASN A 18 -10.32 -1.21 10.29
N HIS A 19 -10.38 -0.61 9.10
CA HIS A 19 -11.33 -0.88 8.02
C HIS A 19 -10.56 -1.23 6.75
N PRO A 20 -10.04 -2.47 6.67
CA PRO A 20 -9.31 -2.91 5.49
C PRO A 20 -10.20 -2.94 4.26
N ASP A 21 -9.57 -2.91 3.10
CA ASP A 21 -10.18 -2.92 1.77
C ASP A 21 -11.01 -1.66 1.43
N VAL A 22 -10.91 -0.62 2.28
CA VAL A 22 -11.46 0.73 2.04
C VAL A 22 -10.33 1.69 1.69
N ARG A 23 -10.57 2.53 0.69
CA ARG A 23 -9.70 3.62 0.29
C ARG A 23 -10.12 4.88 1.04
N TRP A 24 -9.32 5.30 2.01
CA TRP A 24 -9.56 6.49 2.80
C TRP A 24 -8.93 7.71 2.14
N HIS A 25 -9.73 8.74 1.90
CA HIS A 25 -9.31 10.04 1.40
C HIS A 25 -9.39 11.09 2.51
N ASP A 26 -8.30 11.84 2.70
CA ASP A 26 -8.27 13.06 3.49
C ASP A 26 -8.36 14.25 2.53
N SER A 27 -9.53 14.89 2.47
CA SER A 27 -9.81 16.04 1.61
C SER A 27 -9.03 17.30 2.00
N GLU A 28 -8.56 17.42 3.25
CA GLU A 28 -7.80 18.58 3.72
C GLU A 28 -6.36 18.53 3.19
N THR A 29 -5.71 17.37 3.33
CA THR A 29 -4.32 17.20 2.90
C THR A 29 -4.17 16.59 1.50
N GLY A 30 -5.28 16.17 0.91
CA GLY A 30 -5.33 15.46 -0.36
C GLY A 30 -4.81 14.01 -0.29
N ARG A 31 -4.47 13.50 0.89
CA ARG A 31 -3.86 12.18 1.05
C ARG A 31 -4.86 11.06 0.81
N GLU A 32 -4.32 9.91 0.46
CA GLU A 32 -5.11 8.69 0.38
C GLU A 32 -4.36 7.47 0.94
N HIS A 33 -5.11 6.60 1.60
CA HIS A 33 -4.61 5.39 2.23
C HIS A 33 -5.54 4.21 1.97
N TYR A 34 -4.94 3.08 1.63
CA TYR A 34 -5.62 1.79 1.53
C TYR A 34 -4.75 0.74 2.21
N ALA A 35 -5.41 -0.20 2.91
CA ALA A 35 -4.74 -1.35 3.50
C ALA A 35 -5.60 -2.58 3.33
N SER A 36 -4.95 -3.70 3.00
CA SER A 36 -5.55 -5.03 2.95
C SER A 36 -4.57 -5.98 3.65
N PRO A 37 -4.89 -6.51 4.84
CA PRO A 37 -3.99 -7.41 5.54
C PRO A 37 -3.84 -8.69 4.74
N VAL A 38 -2.61 -8.99 4.33
CA VAL A 38 -2.26 -10.21 3.59
C VAL A 38 -1.36 -11.08 4.47
N GLY A 39 -1.86 -12.26 4.81
CA GLY A 39 -1.14 -13.33 5.48
C GLY A 39 -0.62 -14.41 4.53
N VAL A 40 0.03 -15.42 5.10
CA VAL A 40 0.52 -16.59 4.34
C VAL A 40 -0.65 -17.35 3.71
N MET A 41 -1.77 -17.49 4.41
CA MET A 41 -2.93 -18.23 3.88
C MET A 41 -3.55 -17.53 2.67
N ASP A 42 -3.70 -16.20 2.71
CA ASP A 42 -4.24 -15.44 1.58
C ASP A 42 -3.38 -15.60 0.33
N LEU A 43 -2.06 -15.65 0.49
CA LEU A 43 -1.12 -15.92 -0.60
C LEU A 43 -1.28 -17.33 -1.16
N LEU A 44 -1.39 -18.34 -0.30
CA LEU A 44 -1.59 -19.73 -0.71
C LEU A 44 -2.93 -19.93 -1.41
N ASP A 45 -3.99 -19.28 -0.91
CA ASP A 45 -5.33 -19.29 -1.51
C ASP A 45 -5.34 -18.57 -2.87
N ALA A 46 -4.50 -17.56 -3.03
CA ALA A 46 -4.23 -16.91 -4.32
C ALA A 46 -3.30 -17.72 -5.25
N GLY A 47 -2.85 -18.90 -4.81
CA GLY A 47 -2.04 -19.83 -5.61
C GLY A 47 -0.53 -19.63 -5.51
N ALA A 48 -0.02 -18.96 -4.47
CA ALA A 48 1.41 -18.81 -4.27
C ALA A 48 2.09 -20.18 -4.06
N ASP A 49 3.15 -20.44 -4.83
CA ASP A 49 3.94 -21.66 -4.70
C ASP A 49 5.23 -21.37 -3.90
N PRO A 50 5.55 -22.13 -2.84
CA PRO A 50 6.84 -22.05 -2.17
C PRO A 50 8.07 -22.24 -3.07
N ASP A 51 7.92 -22.90 -4.22
CA ASP A 51 8.97 -23.09 -5.22
C ASP A 51 9.00 -21.96 -6.27
N ASP A 52 7.97 -21.11 -6.35
CA ASP A 52 7.89 -19.92 -7.21
C ASP A 52 7.26 -18.73 -6.47
N VAL A 53 8.01 -18.17 -5.53
CA VAL A 53 7.54 -17.14 -4.60
C VAL A 53 7.24 -15.79 -5.24
N ASP A 54 7.73 -15.56 -6.46
CA ASP A 54 7.54 -14.30 -7.20
C ASP A 54 6.29 -14.33 -8.08
N ALA A 55 5.67 -15.49 -8.27
CA ALA A 55 4.47 -15.66 -9.11
C ALA A 55 3.24 -14.93 -8.54
N VAL A 56 3.12 -14.84 -7.21
CA VAL A 56 1.95 -14.27 -6.53
C VAL A 56 2.37 -13.13 -5.60
N ARG A 57 1.79 -11.96 -5.86
CA ARG A 57 1.96 -10.75 -5.05
C ARG A 57 0.61 -10.05 -4.91
N LEU A 58 0.12 -9.94 -3.69
CA LEU A 58 -1.17 -9.29 -3.39
C LEU A 58 -0.92 -7.87 -2.88
N VAL A 59 -1.73 -6.90 -3.33
CA VAL A 59 -1.62 -5.51 -2.84
C VAL A 59 -2.06 -5.46 -1.39
N SER A 60 -1.16 -5.02 -0.51
CA SER A 60 -1.42 -4.93 0.93
C SER A 60 -1.50 -3.52 1.46
N ARG A 61 -0.90 -2.55 0.76
CA ARG A 61 -1.00 -1.14 1.12
C ARG A 61 -0.79 -0.24 -0.09
N VAL A 62 -1.56 0.84 -0.14
CA VAL A 62 -1.34 1.94 -1.08
C VAL A 62 -1.33 3.25 -0.31
N GLU A 63 -0.42 4.15 -0.67
CA GLU A 63 -0.31 5.50 -0.10
C GLU A 63 -0.12 6.54 -1.20
N VAL A 64 -0.96 7.57 -1.20
CA VAL A 64 -0.78 8.80 -1.98
C VAL A 64 -0.58 9.95 -1.00
N LYS A 65 0.57 10.62 -1.04
CA LYS A 65 0.88 11.68 -0.08
C LYS A 65 1.74 12.81 -0.67
N PRO A 66 1.74 14.00 -0.06
CA PRO A 66 2.73 15.03 -0.36
C PRO A 66 4.16 14.49 -0.22
N TYR A 67 5.02 14.87 -1.16
CA TYR A 67 6.44 14.52 -1.17
C TYR A 67 7.21 15.41 -0.18
N ASP A 68 8.00 14.79 0.71
CA ASP A 68 8.74 15.44 1.79
C ASP A 68 10.26 15.35 1.63
N GLY A 69 10.75 14.91 0.45
CA GLY A 69 12.17 14.78 0.14
C GLY A 69 12.72 15.89 -0.77
N PRO A 70 14.04 15.93 -1.00
CA PRO A 70 14.65 16.69 -2.10
C PRO A 70 14.36 15.96 -3.43
N PRO A 71 14.14 16.57 -4.62
CA PRO A 71 14.16 17.98 -5.06
C PRO A 71 12.77 18.55 -5.45
N VAL A 72 12.73 19.87 -5.69
CA VAL A 72 11.57 20.80 -5.77
C VAL A 72 10.54 20.60 -6.89
N ASP A 73 10.80 19.75 -7.87
CA ASP A 73 9.90 19.62 -9.04
C ASP A 73 8.74 18.65 -8.81
N TYR A 74 8.75 17.91 -7.70
CA TYR A 74 7.73 16.93 -7.35
C TYR A 74 7.02 17.32 -6.06
N GLU A 75 5.70 17.21 -6.08
CA GLU A 75 4.85 17.59 -4.95
C GLU A 75 4.20 16.37 -4.29
N TRP A 76 4.14 15.24 -5.00
CA TRP A 76 3.41 14.04 -4.59
C TRP A 76 4.24 12.77 -4.72
N LEU A 77 3.98 11.82 -3.83
CA LEU A 77 4.51 10.47 -3.84
C LEU A 77 3.34 9.49 -3.94
N GLY A 78 3.40 8.60 -4.94
CA GLY A 78 2.58 7.41 -5.02
C GLY A 78 3.36 6.20 -4.53
N SER A 79 2.72 5.29 -3.79
CA SER A 79 3.36 4.07 -3.29
C SER A 79 2.40 2.90 -3.29
N VAL A 80 2.85 1.76 -3.81
CA VAL A 80 2.13 0.49 -3.78
C VAL A 80 3.04 -0.56 -3.13
N THR A 81 2.57 -1.13 -2.02
CA THR A 81 3.20 -2.26 -1.35
C THR A 81 2.43 -3.52 -1.69
N ARG A 82 3.16 -4.55 -2.11
CA ARG A 82 2.63 -5.88 -2.36
C ARG A 82 3.27 -6.86 -1.40
N THR A 83 2.44 -7.69 -0.79
CA THR A 83 2.87 -8.80 0.04
C THR A 83 3.06 -10.04 -0.81
N GLN A 84 4.12 -10.78 -0.55
CA GLN A 84 4.49 -12.00 -1.26
C GLN A 84 4.92 -13.09 -0.28
N LEU A 85 4.98 -14.33 -0.76
CA LEU A 85 5.42 -15.45 0.05
C LEU A 85 6.93 -15.36 0.28
N ARG A 86 7.36 -15.63 1.51
CA ARG A 86 8.76 -15.77 1.88
C ARG A 86 8.97 -17.15 2.45
N VAL A 87 9.89 -17.90 1.85
CA VAL A 87 10.16 -19.29 2.24
C VAL A 87 11.46 -19.36 3.01
N MET A 88 11.43 -19.98 4.19
CA MET A 88 12.61 -20.27 4.98
C MET A 88 13.07 -21.69 4.67
N ARG A 89 14.25 -21.85 4.08
CA ARG A 89 14.81 -23.16 3.70
C ARG A 89 16.07 -23.49 4.49
N ASN A 90 16.32 -24.77 4.67
CA ASN A 90 17.60 -25.33 5.11
C ASN A 90 18.01 -26.43 4.12
N GLY A 91 18.89 -26.10 3.18
CA GLY A 91 19.09 -26.89 1.97
C GLY A 91 17.78 -26.99 1.18
N ASP A 92 17.41 -28.20 0.76
CA ASP A 92 16.18 -28.45 0.00
C ASP A 92 14.92 -28.55 0.88
N VAL A 93 15.05 -28.46 2.21
CA VAL A 93 13.92 -28.61 3.14
C VAL A 93 13.31 -27.26 3.47
N VAL A 94 12.01 -27.11 3.21
CA VAL A 94 11.20 -25.98 3.70
C VAL A 94 11.01 -26.12 5.21
N ARG A 95 11.41 -25.08 5.95
CA ARG A 95 11.32 -25.00 7.42
C ARG A 95 10.19 -24.10 7.90
N GLY A 96 9.69 -23.23 7.04
CA GLY A 96 8.53 -22.41 7.32
C GLY A 96 8.22 -21.42 6.22
N LEU A 97 7.04 -20.84 6.33
CA LEU A 97 6.52 -19.82 5.45
C LEU A 97 6.29 -18.54 6.25
N ALA A 98 6.56 -17.40 5.63
CA ALA A 98 6.34 -16.07 6.16
C ALA A 98 5.87 -15.16 5.03
N THR A 99 5.48 -13.94 5.37
CA THR A 99 5.25 -12.89 4.39
C THR A 99 6.51 -12.06 4.17
N GLY A 100 6.67 -11.54 2.96
CA GLY A 100 7.63 -10.50 2.61
C GLY A 100 6.92 -9.35 1.91
N GLU A 101 7.53 -8.17 1.90
CA GLU A 101 6.96 -6.99 1.26
C GLU A 101 7.87 -6.51 0.13
N ALA A 102 7.26 -6.15 -1.00
CA ALA A 102 7.89 -5.43 -2.09
C ALA A 102 7.15 -4.11 -2.28
N ARG A 103 7.88 -2.98 -2.15
CA ARG A 103 7.33 -1.64 -2.31
C ARG A 103 7.81 -1.02 -3.62
N GLN A 104 6.88 -0.49 -4.39
CA GLN A 104 7.13 0.33 -5.56
C GLN A 104 6.64 1.75 -5.26
N SER A 105 7.44 2.75 -5.59
CA SER A 105 7.09 4.15 -5.32
C SER A 105 7.67 5.06 -6.39
N ASP A 106 6.94 6.12 -6.71
CA ASP A 106 7.37 7.12 -7.69
C ASP A 106 6.86 8.52 -7.31
N ARG A 107 7.47 9.55 -7.88
CA ARG A 107 7.26 10.96 -7.53
C ARG A 107 6.59 11.70 -8.68
N PHE A 108 5.67 12.60 -8.35
CA PHE A 108 4.78 13.25 -9.31
C PHE A 108 4.65 14.74 -9.01
N VAL A 109 4.48 15.53 -10.08
CA VAL A 109 4.23 16.98 -9.98
C VAL A 109 2.82 17.25 -9.41
N GLY A 110 1.85 16.38 -9.67
CA GLY A 110 0.46 16.58 -9.26
C GLY A 110 -0.14 15.35 -8.60
N ARG A 111 -1.11 15.60 -7.70
CA ARG A 111 -1.85 14.58 -6.98
C ARG A 111 -2.49 13.55 -7.91
N SER A 112 -3.19 14.04 -8.95
CA SER A 112 -3.91 13.17 -9.89
C SER A 112 -2.98 12.17 -10.57
N ALA A 113 -1.76 12.58 -10.93
CA ALA A 113 -0.78 11.68 -11.53
C ALA A 113 -0.29 10.60 -10.53
N ALA A 114 -0.15 10.93 -9.25
CA ALA A 114 0.17 9.95 -8.21
C ALA A 114 -0.98 8.96 -7.98
N VAL A 115 -2.23 9.43 -8.02
CA VAL A 115 -3.43 8.58 -7.94
C VAL A 115 -3.51 7.64 -9.14
N GLU A 116 -3.38 8.17 -10.37
CA GLU A 116 -3.41 7.37 -11.60
C GLU A 116 -2.31 6.29 -11.63
N PHE A 117 -1.12 6.61 -11.12
CA PHE A 117 -0.08 5.61 -10.92
C PHE A 117 -0.54 4.49 -9.97
N CYS A 118 -1.06 4.85 -8.80
CA CYS A 118 -1.51 3.88 -7.81
C CYS A 118 -2.69 3.03 -8.32
N GLU A 119 -3.66 3.61 -9.02
CA GLU A 119 -4.81 2.90 -9.59
C GLU A 119 -4.41 1.94 -10.72
N ARG A 120 -3.41 2.30 -11.52
CA ARG A 120 -2.86 1.42 -12.56
C ARG A 120 -2.12 0.23 -11.94
N GLU A 121 -1.36 0.48 -10.89
CA GLU A 121 -0.51 -0.53 -10.25
C GLU A 121 -1.29 -1.42 -9.26
N ALA A 122 -2.41 -0.93 -8.73
CA ALA A 122 -3.21 -1.61 -7.72
C ALA A 122 -4.70 -1.54 -8.04
N GLU A 123 -5.19 -2.57 -8.73
CA GLU A 123 -6.62 -2.76 -9.02
C GLU A 123 -7.48 -2.74 -7.75
N ALA A 124 -7.05 -3.41 -6.69
CA ALA A 124 -7.76 -3.41 -5.40
C ALA A 124 -7.95 -2.01 -4.80
N PHE A 125 -7.02 -1.08 -5.06
CA PHE A 125 -7.14 0.32 -4.62
C PHE A 125 -8.05 1.15 -5.51
N ARG A 126 -8.00 0.91 -6.82
CA ARG A 126 -8.87 1.57 -7.81
C ARG A 126 -10.34 1.21 -7.59
N ASP A 127 -10.60 -0.05 -7.27
CA ASP A 127 -11.95 -0.61 -7.17
C ASP A 127 -12.52 -0.54 -5.74
N ALA A 128 -11.71 -0.13 -4.77
CA ALA A 128 -12.12 0.03 -3.38
C ALA A 128 -13.16 1.15 -3.19
N GLU A 129 -14.03 0.97 -2.20
CA GLU A 129 -14.91 2.04 -1.73
C GLU A 129 -14.07 3.21 -1.22
N VAL A 130 -14.37 4.42 -1.70
CA VAL A 130 -13.73 5.64 -1.21
C VAL A 130 -14.52 6.22 -0.05
N ARG A 131 -13.85 6.47 1.08
CA ARG A 131 -14.42 7.14 2.26
C ARG A 131 -13.60 8.34 2.67
N GLU A 132 -14.29 9.39 3.10
CA GLU A 132 -13.65 10.57 3.67
C GLU A 132 -13.24 10.32 5.11
N VAL A 133 -12.08 10.83 5.51
CA VAL A 133 -11.66 10.83 6.92
C VAL A 133 -12.48 11.87 7.68
N GLU A 134 -13.41 11.41 8.52
CA GLU A 134 -14.19 12.27 9.41
C GLU A 134 -13.35 12.71 10.64
N ARG A 135 -13.59 13.93 11.12
CA ARG A 135 -12.92 14.51 12.31
C ARG A 135 -13.52 14.02 13.62
#